data_AF-A0A1F5L8A0-F1
#
_entry.id   AF-A0A1F5L8A0-F1
#
_cell.length_a   1.000
_cell.length_b   1.000
_cell.length_c   1.000
_cell.angle_alpha   90.00
_cell.angle_beta   90.00
_cell.angle_gamma   90.00
#
_symmetry.space_group_name_H-M   'P 1'
#
loop_
_entity.id
_entity.type
_entity.pdbx_description
1 polymer ?
#
loop_
_entity_poly.entity_id
_entity_poly.type
_entity_poly.pdbx_seq_one_letter_code
_entity_poly.pdbx_strand_id
1 'polypeptide(L)'
;MSYLENVCDQGPTTIIHPTPWTGIGTALFVYLAKVGTLARQRALVKNLSLVGKSEEIQNQLKTDLVESARDTEAALLAFRAPSKDRVEDTGDPSTPLKHLQQLVQVYRLSALLELYRNFPALLNGQVGALSEEPAPAHKILALTTAILTTIATIPQTSGVNSLLTLPLIIAGSTLQSTIKSTPRQFREGSWAILSDDIVSLSSQDDVQLYWRNFVRSRLQAIRDYVGIATVSRAIEIVEKVWTRCDMQALSLPMEFIQWIDVMVDEKLEAIFG
;
A
#
# COMPACT_ATOMS: atom_id res chain seq x y z
N MET A 1 -11.51 -11.12 13.40
CA MET A 1 -11.05 -9.72 13.38
C MET A 1 -11.91 -8.79 14.25
N SER A 2 -13.19 -9.10 14.52
CA SER A 2 -14.09 -8.26 15.33
C SER A 2 -13.56 -7.90 16.73
N TYR A 3 -12.81 -8.80 17.39
CA TYR A 3 -12.24 -8.51 18.71
C TYR A 3 -11.12 -7.44 18.69
N LEU A 4 -10.51 -7.17 17.53
CA LEU A 4 -9.45 -6.16 17.38
C LEU A 4 -10.01 -4.76 17.08
N GLU A 5 -11.31 -4.63 16.76
CA GLU A 5 -11.93 -3.32 16.49
C GLU A 5 -11.95 -2.46 17.77
N ASN A 6 -12.07 -3.09 18.95
CA ASN A 6 -11.92 -2.43 20.24
C ASN A 6 -10.52 -1.82 20.48
N VAL A 7 -9.48 -2.32 19.80
CA VAL A 7 -8.11 -1.76 19.88
C VAL A 7 -7.98 -0.50 19.00
N CYS A 8 -8.87 -0.34 18.02
CA CYS A 8 -8.92 0.84 17.16
C CYS A 8 -9.62 2.03 17.82
N ASP A 9 -10.48 1.80 18.81
CA ASP A 9 -11.18 2.83 19.58
C ASP A 9 -10.30 3.41 20.70
N GLN A 10 -9.36 4.26 20.32
CA GLN A 10 -8.60 5.06 21.29
C GLN A 10 -9.35 6.36 21.58
N GLY A 11 -10.01 6.42 22.75
CA GLY A 11 -10.72 7.61 23.22
C GLY A 11 -9.84 8.87 23.19
N PRO A 12 -10.42 10.07 23.06
CA PRO A 12 -9.67 11.31 22.85
C PRO A 12 -8.71 11.68 24.00
N THR A 13 -8.88 11.09 25.18
CA THR A 13 -8.14 11.38 26.42
C THR A 13 -7.10 10.33 26.81
N THR A 14 -6.99 9.21 26.08
CA THR A 14 -6.04 8.14 26.45
C THR A 14 -4.61 8.52 26.05
N ILE A 15 -3.69 8.42 27.00
CA ILE A 15 -2.24 8.51 26.77
C ILE A 15 -1.80 7.25 26.01
N ILE A 16 -0.98 7.43 24.98
CA ILE A 16 -0.49 6.36 24.12
C ILE A 16 0.95 6.07 24.50
N HIS A 17 1.18 4.83 24.93
CA HIS A 17 2.52 4.29 25.16
C HIS A 17 3.04 3.68 23.85
N PRO A 18 4.14 4.21 23.27
CA PRO A 18 4.73 3.64 22.07
C PRO A 18 5.09 2.16 22.29
N THR A 19 4.54 1.30 21.45
CA THR A 19 4.88 -0.13 21.49
C THR A 19 6.12 -0.39 20.62
N PRO A 20 7.03 -1.29 21.03
CA PRO A 20 8.20 -1.63 20.21
C PRO A 20 7.86 -2.19 18.83
N TRP A 21 6.68 -2.80 18.69
CA TRP A 21 6.27 -3.55 17.49
C TRP A 21 5.33 -2.79 16.56
N THR A 22 4.54 -1.84 17.07
CA THR A 22 3.55 -1.08 16.27
C THR A 22 3.69 0.44 16.41
N GLY A 23 4.67 0.90 17.21
CA GLY A 23 4.83 2.30 17.55
C GLY A 23 3.58 2.86 18.21
N ILE A 24 3.08 3.96 17.66
CA ILE A 24 1.85 4.65 18.09
C ILE A 24 0.64 4.29 17.21
N GLY A 25 0.79 3.33 16.30
CA GLY A 25 -0.12 3.08 15.19
C GLY A 25 -0.83 1.74 15.20
N THR A 26 -1.02 1.09 16.35
CA THR A 26 -1.57 -0.29 16.44
C THR A 26 -2.83 -0.50 15.60
N ALA A 27 -3.76 0.47 15.62
CA ALA A 27 -4.96 0.44 14.80
C ALA A 27 -4.67 0.29 13.29
N LEU A 28 -3.62 0.93 12.77
CA LEU A 28 -3.23 0.82 11.36
C LEU A 28 -2.70 -0.55 10.99
N PHE A 29 -2.04 -1.26 11.92
CA PHE A 29 -1.63 -2.65 11.70
C PHE A 29 -2.86 -3.56 11.64
N VAL A 30 -3.87 -3.31 12.48
CA VAL A 30 -5.16 -4.02 12.43
C VAL A 30 -5.87 -3.76 11.10
N TYR A 31 -5.95 -2.49 10.66
CA TYR A 31 -6.54 -2.15 9.37
C TYR A 31 -5.77 -2.78 8.22
N LEU A 32 -4.44 -2.74 8.22
CA LEU A 32 -3.63 -3.37 7.18
C LEU A 32 -3.84 -4.89 7.13
N ALA A 33 -3.97 -5.55 8.28
CA ALA A 33 -4.31 -6.97 8.35
C ALA A 33 -5.73 -7.27 7.83
N LYS A 34 -6.69 -6.35 8.07
CA LYS A 34 -8.05 -6.42 7.51
C LYS A 34 -8.00 -6.28 5.99
N VAL A 35 -7.24 -5.32 5.45
CA VAL A 35 -7.01 -5.14 4.01
C VAL A 35 -6.41 -6.41 3.40
N GLY A 36 -5.37 -6.99 4.01
CA GLY A 36 -4.76 -8.25 3.53
C GLY A 36 -5.74 -9.43 3.56
N THR A 37 -6.63 -9.49 4.55
CA THR A 37 -7.70 -10.50 4.62
C THR A 37 -8.72 -10.33 3.49
N LEU A 38 -9.15 -9.10 3.24
CA LEU A 38 -10.08 -8.78 2.16
C LEU A 38 -9.46 -9.10 0.79
N ALA A 39 -8.18 -8.79 0.58
CA ALA A 39 -7.44 -9.14 -0.63
C ALA A 39 -7.44 -10.66 -0.89
N ARG A 40 -7.10 -11.47 0.13
CA ARG A 40 -7.14 -12.93 0.03
C ARG A 40 -8.55 -13.48 -0.21
N GLN A 41 -9.56 -12.94 0.46
CA GLN A 41 -10.96 -13.35 0.26
C GLN A 41 -11.43 -13.04 -1.16
N ARG A 42 -11.09 -11.86 -1.70
CA ARG A 42 -11.38 -11.51 -3.09
C ARG A 42 -10.71 -12.47 -4.06
N ALA A 43 -9.43 -12.80 -3.85
CA ALA A 43 -8.72 -13.76 -4.71
C ALA A 43 -9.39 -15.15 -4.68
N LEU A 44 -9.80 -15.61 -3.49
CA LEU A 44 -10.55 -16.86 -3.33
C LEU A 44 -11.89 -16.82 -4.10
N VAL A 45 -12.66 -15.75 -3.98
CA VAL A 45 -13.94 -15.57 -4.70
C VAL A 45 -13.72 -15.53 -6.23
N LYS A 46 -12.65 -14.86 -6.71
CA LYS A 46 -12.26 -14.87 -8.13
C LYS A 46 -11.99 -16.32 -8.59
N ASN A 47 -11.24 -17.10 -7.83
CA ASN A 47 -10.94 -18.49 -8.18
C ASN A 47 -12.17 -19.40 -8.10
N LEU A 48 -13.07 -19.20 -7.13
CA LEU A 48 -14.31 -19.97 -7.02
C LEU A 48 -15.27 -19.69 -8.18
N SER A 49 -15.28 -18.46 -8.72
CA SER A 49 -16.10 -18.12 -9.88
C SER A 49 -15.72 -18.91 -11.14
N LEU A 50 -14.45 -19.33 -11.25
CA LEU A 50 -13.98 -20.19 -12.34
C LEU A 50 -14.47 -21.64 -12.23
N VAL A 51 -14.93 -22.06 -11.05
CA VAL A 51 -15.31 -23.45 -10.73
C VAL A 51 -16.84 -23.66 -10.79
N GLY A 52 -17.62 -22.65 -11.19
CA GLY A 52 -19.05 -22.81 -11.54
C GLY A 52 -20.02 -23.01 -10.36
N LYS A 53 -19.79 -22.34 -9.22
CA LYS A 53 -20.75 -22.31 -8.09
C LYS A 53 -21.93 -21.36 -8.37
N SER A 54 -23.04 -21.51 -7.63
CA SER A 54 -24.25 -20.67 -7.72
C SER A 54 -23.92 -19.17 -7.78
N GLU A 55 -24.31 -18.51 -8.87
CA GLU A 55 -24.01 -17.10 -9.16
C GLU A 55 -24.54 -16.14 -8.09
N GLU A 56 -25.68 -16.46 -7.48
CA GLU A 56 -26.34 -15.62 -6.48
C GLU A 56 -25.52 -15.51 -5.20
N ILE A 57 -24.98 -16.63 -4.70
CA ILE A 57 -24.09 -16.67 -3.53
C ILE A 57 -22.79 -15.91 -3.84
N GLN A 58 -22.26 -16.04 -5.06
CA GLN A 58 -21.05 -15.33 -5.47
C GLN A 58 -21.25 -13.82 -5.52
N ASN A 59 -22.41 -13.36 -6.01
CA ASN A 59 -22.73 -11.94 -6.09
C ASN A 59 -22.95 -11.32 -4.70
N GLN A 60 -23.57 -12.05 -3.77
CA GLN A 60 -23.69 -11.64 -2.37
C GLN A 60 -22.30 -11.50 -1.74
N LEU A 61 -21.45 -12.52 -1.83
CA LEU A 61 -20.08 -12.47 -1.29
C LEU A 61 -19.24 -11.32 -1.87
N LYS A 62 -19.36 -11.05 -3.17
CA LYS A 62 -18.67 -9.90 -3.79
C LYS A 62 -19.17 -8.57 -3.25
N THR A 63 -20.48 -8.45 -3.04
CA THR A 63 -21.10 -7.23 -2.48
C THR A 63 -20.62 -6.98 -1.06
N ASP A 64 -20.65 -8.01 -0.21
CA ASP A 64 -20.20 -7.93 1.19
C ASP A 64 -18.71 -7.54 1.29
N LEU A 65 -17.87 -8.09 0.40
CA LEU A 65 -16.45 -7.74 0.35
C LEU A 65 -16.22 -6.28 -0.04
N VAL A 66 -16.99 -5.75 -0.99
CA VAL A 66 -16.89 -4.35 -1.40
C VAL A 66 -17.40 -3.41 -0.30
N GLU A 67 -18.47 -3.78 0.39
CA GLU A 67 -18.98 -3.02 1.54
C GLU A 67 -17.95 -2.98 2.68
N SER A 68 -17.41 -4.14 3.09
CA SER A 68 -16.37 -4.19 4.11
C SER A 68 -15.08 -3.43 3.69
N ALA A 69 -14.78 -3.38 2.38
CA ALA A 69 -13.68 -2.59 1.86
C ALA A 69 -13.95 -1.09 2.00
N ARG A 70 -15.17 -0.62 1.71
CA ARG A 70 -15.58 0.78 1.92
C ARG A 70 -15.52 1.21 3.38
N ASP A 71 -15.97 0.36 4.30
CA ASP A 71 -15.89 0.66 5.74
C ASP A 71 -14.44 0.80 6.20
N THR A 72 -13.57 -0.07 5.68
CA THR A 72 -12.13 -0.03 5.98
C THR A 72 -11.48 1.21 5.38
N GLU A 73 -11.87 1.61 4.16
CA GLU A 73 -11.45 2.86 3.54
C GLU A 73 -11.86 4.07 4.38
N ALA A 74 -13.12 4.16 4.78
CA ALA A 74 -13.65 5.26 5.59
C ALA A 74 -12.89 5.38 6.93
N ALA A 75 -12.63 4.26 7.59
CA ALA A 75 -11.84 4.23 8.83
C ALA A 75 -10.39 4.71 8.62
N LEU A 76 -9.74 4.26 7.53
CA LEU A 76 -8.39 4.71 7.16
C LEU A 76 -8.35 6.20 6.79
N LEU A 77 -9.38 6.73 6.12
CA LEU A 77 -9.50 8.15 5.78
C LEU A 77 -9.79 9.02 7.00
N ALA A 78 -10.55 8.52 7.98
CA ALA A 78 -10.83 9.21 9.23
C ALA A 78 -9.64 9.20 10.21
N PHE A 79 -8.74 8.22 10.09
CA PHE A 79 -7.61 8.07 11.01
C PHE A 79 -6.73 9.33 11.08
N ARG A 80 -6.39 9.75 12.31
CA ARG A 80 -5.48 10.86 12.60
C ARG A 80 -4.33 10.38 13.49
N ALA A 81 -3.11 10.77 13.11
CA ALA A 81 -1.94 10.49 13.93
C ALA A 81 -2.06 11.21 15.30
N PRO A 82 -1.68 10.55 16.40
CA PRO A 82 -1.69 11.19 17.71
C PRO A 82 -0.84 12.45 17.77
N SER A 83 -1.33 13.47 18.48
CA SER A 83 -0.56 14.69 18.78
C SER A 83 0.52 14.42 19.83
N LYS A 84 1.52 15.29 19.92
CA LYS A 84 2.62 15.16 20.88
C LYS A 84 2.16 15.07 22.32
N ASP A 85 1.11 15.80 22.66
CA ASP A 85 0.56 15.87 24.02
C ASP A 85 -0.09 14.56 24.48
N ARG A 86 -0.32 13.62 23.54
CA ARG A 86 -0.96 12.33 23.79
C ARG A 86 0.02 11.16 23.79
N VAL A 87 1.28 11.38 23.45
CA VAL A 87 2.28 10.31 23.32
C VAL A 87 3.35 10.50 24.38
N GLU A 88 3.55 9.46 25.19
CA GLU A 88 4.66 9.45 26.15
C GLU A 88 6.01 9.48 25.42
N ASP A 89 7.02 10.05 26.08
CA ASP A 89 8.38 10.07 25.53
C ASP A 89 8.83 8.64 25.19
N THR A 90 9.42 8.46 24.01
CA THR A 90 9.85 7.16 23.52
C THR A 90 11.05 6.63 24.30
N GLY A 91 11.79 7.51 24.98
CA GLY A 91 13.02 7.17 25.70
C GLY A 91 14.16 6.68 24.79
N ASP A 92 13.95 6.70 23.48
CA ASP A 92 14.89 6.24 22.46
C ASP A 92 15.27 7.41 21.52
N PRO A 93 16.51 7.92 21.61
CA PRO A 93 16.95 9.02 20.76
C PRO A 93 17.01 8.66 19.28
N SER A 94 17.08 7.37 18.93
CA SER A 94 17.04 6.88 17.55
C SER A 94 15.61 6.79 16.99
N THR A 95 14.60 6.82 17.86
CA THR A 95 13.19 6.73 17.50
C THR A 95 12.40 7.90 18.09
N PRO A 96 12.66 9.15 17.61
CA PRO A 96 11.88 10.30 18.02
C PRO A 96 10.44 10.18 17.54
N LEU A 97 9.51 10.82 18.25
CA LEU A 97 8.09 10.85 17.94
C LEU A 97 7.78 11.24 16.48
N LYS A 98 8.56 12.15 15.89
CA LYS A 98 8.41 12.53 14.48
C LYS A 98 8.52 11.32 13.54
N HIS A 99 9.47 10.42 13.79
CA HIS A 99 9.64 9.21 12.97
C HIS A 99 8.47 8.24 13.15
N LEU A 100 7.89 8.16 14.35
CA LEU A 100 6.68 7.37 14.61
C LEU A 100 5.45 7.95 13.91
N GLN A 101 5.30 9.28 13.86
CA GLN A 101 4.23 9.93 13.11
C GLN A 101 4.38 9.70 11.60
N GLN A 102 5.61 9.75 11.07
CA GLN A 102 5.91 9.40 9.68
C GLN A 102 5.59 7.93 9.38
N LEU A 103 5.95 7.01 10.28
CA LEU A 103 5.63 5.58 10.17
C LEU A 103 4.13 5.36 10.09
N VAL A 104 3.35 5.99 10.96
CA VAL A 104 1.88 5.92 10.95
C VAL A 104 1.32 6.43 9.64
N GLN A 105 1.81 7.56 9.13
CA GLN A 105 1.36 8.07 7.83
C GLN A 105 1.71 7.10 6.69
N VAL A 106 2.91 6.51 6.71
CA VAL A 106 3.33 5.48 5.75
C VAL A 106 2.38 4.28 5.77
N TYR A 107 2.09 3.71 6.94
CA TYR A 107 1.20 2.56 7.08
C TYR A 107 -0.23 2.85 6.62
N ARG A 108 -0.75 4.04 6.94
CA ARG A 108 -2.07 4.49 6.48
C ARG A 108 -2.14 4.55 4.95
N LEU A 109 -1.14 5.15 4.32
CA LEU A 109 -1.06 5.24 2.86
C LEU A 109 -0.86 3.86 2.22
N SER A 110 -0.03 2.99 2.81
CA SER A 110 0.18 1.62 2.33
C SER A 110 -1.10 0.79 2.40
N ALA A 111 -1.89 0.92 3.47
CA ALA A 111 -3.17 0.23 3.60
C ALA A 111 -4.18 0.70 2.54
N LEU A 112 -4.28 2.01 2.29
CA LEU A 112 -5.11 2.56 1.22
C LEU A 112 -4.64 2.10 -0.17
N LEU A 113 -3.33 2.13 -0.42
CA LEU A 113 -2.74 1.69 -1.68
C LEU A 113 -3.07 0.22 -1.95
N GLU A 114 -2.86 -0.65 -0.98
CA GLU A 114 -3.17 -2.08 -1.11
C GLU A 114 -4.68 -2.31 -1.28
N LEU A 115 -5.52 -1.56 -0.56
CA LEU A 115 -6.96 -1.64 -0.72
C LEU A 115 -7.42 -1.23 -2.12
N TYR A 116 -6.90 -0.13 -2.67
CA TYR A 116 -7.25 0.34 -4.00
C TYR A 116 -6.78 -0.58 -5.12
N ARG A 117 -5.60 -1.21 -4.96
CA ARG A 117 -5.15 -2.25 -5.90
C ARG A 117 -6.06 -3.46 -5.90
N ASN A 118 -6.52 -3.87 -4.72
CA ASN A 118 -7.39 -5.02 -4.55
C ASN A 118 -8.87 -4.68 -4.75
N PHE A 119 -9.29 -3.42 -4.77
CA PHE A 119 -10.69 -3.00 -4.93
C PHE A 119 -10.78 -1.73 -5.78
N PRO A 120 -10.47 -1.81 -7.10
CA PRO A 120 -10.46 -0.63 -7.97
C PRO A 120 -11.83 0.06 -8.09
N ALA A 121 -12.93 -0.65 -7.78
CA ALA A 121 -14.27 -0.08 -7.73
C ALA A 121 -14.41 1.07 -6.71
N LEU A 122 -13.58 1.09 -5.66
CA LEU A 122 -13.55 2.19 -4.68
C LEU A 122 -13.08 3.50 -5.32
N LEU A 123 -12.12 3.42 -6.25
CA LEU A 123 -11.59 4.59 -6.96
C LEU A 123 -12.61 5.22 -7.92
N ASN A 124 -13.59 4.42 -8.39
CA ASN A 124 -14.64 4.83 -9.32
C ASN A 124 -15.90 5.36 -8.61
N GLY A 125 -15.92 5.37 -7.27
CA GLY A 125 -17.12 5.50 -6.44
C GLY A 125 -17.67 6.92 -6.22
N GLN A 126 -17.11 7.97 -6.81
CA GLN A 126 -17.67 9.33 -6.73
C GLN A 126 -18.01 9.87 -8.12
N VAL A 127 -18.91 9.17 -8.82
CA VAL A 127 -19.66 9.75 -9.95
C VAL A 127 -20.81 10.61 -9.38
N GLY A 128 -20.44 11.62 -8.59
CA GLY A 128 -21.29 12.74 -8.23
C GLY A 128 -20.85 13.92 -9.09
N ALA A 129 -21.74 14.39 -9.97
CA ALA A 129 -21.48 15.48 -10.90
C ALA A 129 -20.76 16.65 -10.20
N LEU A 130 -19.69 17.15 -10.84
CA LEU A 130 -18.90 18.38 -10.58
C LEU A 130 -17.43 18.21 -10.16
N SER A 131 -16.92 17.02 -9.83
CA SER A 131 -15.48 16.83 -9.55
C SER A 131 -14.77 16.02 -10.64
N GLU A 132 -13.75 16.61 -11.27
CA GLU A 132 -12.73 15.90 -12.06
C GLU A 132 -11.88 15.05 -11.09
N GLU A 133 -12.43 13.92 -10.62
CA GLU A 133 -11.68 12.98 -9.78
C GLU A 133 -10.53 12.36 -10.58
N PRO A 134 -9.28 12.36 -10.06
CA PRO A 134 -8.13 11.89 -10.81
C PRO A 134 -8.25 10.39 -11.11
N ALA A 135 -7.84 9.99 -12.31
CA ALA A 135 -8.00 8.61 -12.78
C ALA A 135 -7.34 7.62 -11.81
N PRO A 136 -7.86 6.38 -11.68
CA PRO A 136 -7.37 5.38 -10.71
C PRO A 136 -5.85 5.22 -10.63
N ALA A 137 -5.16 5.27 -11.79
CA ALA A 137 -3.70 5.20 -11.87
C ALA A 137 -2.98 6.38 -11.20
N HIS A 138 -3.54 7.59 -11.26
CA HIS A 138 -2.99 8.78 -10.62
C HIS A 138 -2.99 8.63 -9.10
N LYS A 139 -4.09 8.11 -8.54
CA LYS A 139 -4.23 7.90 -7.10
C LYS A 139 -3.23 6.87 -6.59
N ILE A 140 -3.04 5.76 -7.32
CA ILE A 140 -2.04 4.73 -7.00
C ILE A 140 -0.64 5.35 -7.00
N LEU A 141 -0.26 6.05 -8.07
CA LEU A 141 1.06 6.66 -8.18
C LEU A 141 1.31 7.73 -7.12
N ALA A 142 0.32 8.59 -6.84
CA ALA A 142 0.42 9.61 -5.82
C ALA A 142 0.63 9.01 -4.43
N LEU A 143 -0.09 7.93 -4.10
CA LEU A 143 0.12 7.19 -2.84
C LEU A 143 1.51 6.57 -2.78
N THR A 144 1.97 5.92 -3.86
CA THR A 144 3.30 5.33 -3.95
C THR A 144 4.39 6.37 -3.74
N THR A 145 4.33 7.48 -4.46
CA THR A 145 5.30 8.57 -4.32
C THR A 145 5.25 9.16 -2.91
N ALA A 146 4.05 9.37 -2.33
CA ALA A 146 3.93 9.86 -0.96
C ALA A 146 4.54 8.90 0.08
N ILE A 147 4.35 7.59 -0.07
CA ILE A 147 4.97 6.57 0.79
C ILE A 147 6.49 6.64 0.68
N LEU A 148 7.03 6.55 -0.54
CA LEU A 148 8.47 6.46 -0.76
C LEU A 148 9.20 7.76 -0.37
N THR A 149 8.63 8.92 -0.69
CA THR A 149 9.16 10.22 -0.26
C THR A 149 9.14 10.38 1.25
N THR A 150 8.06 9.95 1.93
CA THR A 150 8.01 9.98 3.40
C THR A 150 9.10 9.07 3.99
N ILE A 151 9.27 7.85 3.47
CA ILE A 151 10.34 6.94 3.91
C ILE A 151 11.73 7.55 3.67
N ALA A 152 11.93 8.26 2.56
CA ALA A 152 13.20 8.92 2.24
C ALA A 152 13.60 9.98 3.28
N THR A 153 12.63 10.62 3.94
CA THR A 153 12.91 11.59 5.02
C THR A 153 13.28 10.95 6.36
N ILE A 154 13.07 9.63 6.53
CA ILE A 154 13.42 8.91 7.76
C ILE A 154 14.89 8.46 7.67
N PRO A 155 15.75 8.86 8.62
CA PRO A 155 17.14 8.43 8.69
C PRO A 155 17.27 6.91 8.77
N GLN A 156 18.29 6.33 8.12
CA GLN A 156 18.55 4.88 8.16
C GLN A 156 18.91 4.37 9.58
N THR A 157 19.40 5.26 10.44
CA THR A 157 19.71 4.95 11.85
C THR A 157 18.48 4.87 12.74
N SER A 158 17.28 5.19 12.23
CA SER A 158 16.09 5.19 13.07
C SER A 158 15.56 3.78 13.35
N GLY A 159 15.10 3.53 14.59
CA GLY A 159 14.50 2.25 14.97
C GLY A 159 13.24 1.89 14.17
N VAL A 160 12.50 2.87 13.64
CA VAL A 160 11.29 2.61 12.82
C VAL A 160 11.59 1.90 11.51
N ASN A 161 12.85 1.87 11.05
CA ASN A 161 13.21 1.20 9.80
C ASN A 161 12.90 -0.30 9.82
N SER A 162 12.97 -0.94 10.99
CA SER A 162 12.58 -2.34 11.17
C SER A 162 11.12 -2.64 10.81
N LEU A 163 10.26 -1.61 10.80
CA LEU A 163 8.83 -1.69 10.47
C LEU A 163 8.53 -1.26 9.03
N LEU A 164 9.52 -0.87 8.23
CA LEU A 164 9.29 -0.37 6.87
C LEU A 164 9.27 -1.46 5.79
N THR A 165 9.59 -2.71 6.11
CA THR A 165 9.66 -3.81 5.13
C THR A 165 8.35 -3.98 4.36
N LEU A 166 7.20 -4.08 5.04
CA LEU A 166 5.92 -4.26 4.37
C LEU A 166 5.49 -3.03 3.54
N PRO A 167 5.55 -1.79 4.06
CA PRO A 167 5.32 -0.60 3.24
C PRO A 167 6.20 -0.51 1.99
N LEU A 168 7.48 -0.90 2.09
CA LEU A 168 8.41 -0.94 0.96
C LEU A 168 8.02 -2.02 -0.07
N ILE A 169 7.55 -3.20 0.36
CA ILE A 169 7.00 -4.22 -0.55
C ILE A 169 5.77 -3.67 -1.27
N ILE A 170 4.80 -3.12 -0.52
CA ILE A 170 3.53 -2.64 -1.08
C ILE A 170 3.80 -1.53 -2.11
N ALA A 171 4.50 -0.47 -1.73
CA ALA A 171 4.80 0.65 -2.62
C ALA A 171 5.76 0.25 -3.75
N GLY A 172 6.84 -0.48 -3.44
CA GLY A 172 7.81 -0.95 -4.43
C GLY A 172 7.19 -1.83 -5.52
N SER A 173 6.22 -2.66 -5.14
CA SER A 173 5.49 -3.52 -6.08
C SER A 173 4.60 -2.75 -7.04
N THR A 174 4.27 -1.47 -6.78
CA THR A 174 3.50 -0.63 -7.71
C THR A 174 4.35 0.11 -8.74
N LEU A 175 5.68 0.04 -8.62
CA LEU A 175 6.64 0.60 -9.59
C LEU A 175 6.72 -0.29 -10.85
N GLN A 176 5.56 -0.50 -11.48
CA GLN A 176 5.34 -1.31 -12.67
C GLN A 176 5.15 -0.41 -13.88
N SER A 177 5.87 -0.67 -14.98
CA SER A 177 5.77 0.10 -16.22
C SER A 177 4.47 -0.26 -16.95
N THR A 178 3.36 0.32 -16.50
CA THR A 178 2.00 -0.05 -16.92
C THR A 178 1.25 1.07 -17.63
N ILE A 179 1.79 2.30 -17.61
CA ILE A 179 1.12 3.47 -18.17
C ILE A 179 1.84 3.89 -19.46
N LYS A 180 1.59 3.17 -20.55
CA LYS A 180 1.76 3.74 -21.89
C LYS A 180 0.48 4.50 -22.21
N SER A 181 0.47 5.80 -21.94
CA SER A 181 -0.67 6.68 -22.23
C SER A 181 -1.11 6.49 -23.68
N THR A 182 -2.42 6.28 -23.89
CA THR A 182 -3.03 6.19 -25.22
C THR A 182 -2.81 7.51 -25.98
N PRO A 183 -2.70 7.50 -27.33
CA PRO A 183 -2.50 8.72 -28.09
C PRO A 183 -3.63 9.72 -27.87
N ARG A 184 -3.24 10.96 -27.55
CA ARG A 184 -4.09 12.11 -27.21
C ARG A 184 -5.19 12.38 -28.24
N GLN A 185 -6.43 12.54 -27.80
CA GLN A 185 -7.38 13.44 -28.46
C GLN A 185 -7.25 14.82 -27.78
N PHE A 186 -6.85 15.83 -28.55
CA PHE A 186 -6.62 17.19 -28.08
C PHE A 186 -7.90 17.77 -27.43
N ARG A 187 -7.87 17.97 -26.11
CA ARG A 187 -8.61 19.03 -25.44
C ARG A 187 -7.57 20.04 -24.94
N GLU A 188 -7.76 21.32 -25.17
CA GLU A 188 -6.87 22.36 -24.64
C GLU A 188 -7.37 22.85 -23.27
N GLY A 189 -6.45 23.08 -22.32
CA GLY A 189 -6.69 23.91 -21.14
C GLY A 189 -7.34 23.26 -19.91
N SER A 190 -7.30 21.93 -19.73
CA SER A 190 -7.84 21.26 -18.54
C SER A 190 -6.74 20.72 -17.60
N TRP A 191 -6.98 20.80 -16.29
CA TRP A 191 -6.14 20.23 -15.22
C TRP A 191 -5.87 18.74 -15.42
N ALA A 192 -6.82 18.02 -16.04
CA ALA A 192 -6.67 16.61 -16.41
C ALA A 192 -5.45 16.33 -17.30
N ILE A 193 -5.07 17.26 -18.18
CA ILE A 193 -3.92 17.09 -19.09
C ILE A 193 -2.61 17.25 -18.32
N LEU A 194 -2.55 18.25 -17.43
CA LEU A 194 -1.39 18.46 -16.58
C LEU A 194 -1.21 17.28 -15.60
N SER A 195 -2.30 16.73 -15.06
CA SER A 195 -2.22 15.55 -14.20
C SER A 195 -1.73 14.32 -14.95
N ASP A 196 -2.21 14.11 -16.18
CA ASP A 196 -1.75 13.02 -17.05
C ASP A 196 -0.26 13.18 -17.40
N ASP A 197 0.20 14.41 -17.68
CA ASP A 197 1.60 14.70 -17.96
C ASP A 197 2.48 14.47 -16.71
N ILE A 198 2.03 14.87 -15.52
CA ILE A 198 2.73 14.58 -14.24
C ILE A 198 2.83 13.08 -13.99
N VAL A 199 1.77 12.32 -14.28
CA VAL A 199 1.77 10.85 -14.16
C VAL A 199 2.71 10.21 -15.16
N SER A 200 2.71 10.69 -16.41
CA SER A 200 3.64 10.24 -17.45
C SER A 200 5.09 10.48 -17.04
N LEU A 201 5.42 11.68 -16.54
CA LEU A 201 6.74 12.02 -16.00
C LEU A 201 7.14 11.10 -14.85
N SER A 202 6.23 10.88 -13.90
CA SER A 202 6.48 9.99 -12.75
C SER A 202 6.59 8.52 -13.14
N SER A 203 6.06 8.15 -14.31
CA SER A 203 6.12 6.82 -14.89
C SER A 203 7.29 6.64 -15.88
N GLN A 204 8.15 7.64 -16.06
CA GLN A 204 9.35 7.51 -16.88
C GLN A 204 10.30 6.44 -16.34
N ASP A 205 10.99 5.73 -17.24
CA ASP A 205 11.87 4.63 -16.88
C ASP A 205 12.97 5.04 -15.89
N ASP A 206 13.55 6.25 -16.04
CA ASP A 206 14.57 6.77 -15.13
C ASP A 206 14.03 7.02 -13.71
N VAL A 207 12.82 7.59 -13.60
CA VAL A 207 12.16 7.85 -12.32
C VAL A 207 11.76 6.54 -11.64
N GLN A 208 11.24 5.58 -12.41
CA GLN A 208 10.94 4.25 -11.90
C GLN A 208 12.22 3.55 -11.43
N LEU A 209 13.29 3.57 -12.22
CA LEU A 209 14.58 2.97 -11.87
C LEU A 209 15.16 3.58 -10.60
N TYR A 210 15.09 4.91 -10.44
CA TYR A 210 15.48 5.59 -9.22
C TYR A 210 14.74 5.05 -8.00
N TRP A 211 13.40 4.97 -8.06
CA TRP A 211 12.59 4.48 -6.95
C TRP A 211 12.79 2.98 -6.69
N ARG A 212 12.98 2.16 -7.73
CA ARG A 212 13.32 0.73 -7.58
C ARG A 212 14.67 0.58 -6.86
N ASN A 213 15.69 1.35 -7.24
CA ASN A 213 16.99 1.36 -6.58
C ASN A 213 16.90 1.84 -5.12
N PHE A 214 16.09 2.87 -4.87
CA PHE A 214 15.82 3.34 -3.51
C PHE A 214 15.19 2.23 -2.65
N VAL A 215 14.12 1.58 -3.13
CA VAL A 215 13.45 0.47 -2.42
C VAL A 215 14.43 -0.66 -2.14
N ARG A 216 15.22 -1.07 -3.14
CA ARG A 216 16.25 -2.11 -2.98
C ARG A 216 17.26 -1.73 -1.90
N SER A 217 17.84 -0.52 -1.97
CA SER A 217 18.82 -0.04 -1.01
C SER A 217 18.24 0.03 0.41
N ARG A 218 17.00 0.49 0.57
CA ARG A 218 16.33 0.53 1.88
C ARG A 218 16.07 -0.86 2.44
N LEU A 219 15.58 -1.81 1.63
CA LEU A 219 15.38 -3.19 2.07
C LEU A 219 16.71 -3.88 2.44
N GLN A 220 17.78 -3.62 1.70
CA GLN A 220 19.13 -4.11 2.03
C GLN A 220 19.61 -3.53 3.37
N ALA A 221 19.47 -2.22 3.60
CA ALA A 221 19.82 -1.60 4.87
C ALA A 221 19.01 -2.19 6.05
N ILE A 222 17.71 -2.47 5.85
CA ILE A 222 16.88 -3.12 6.88
C ILE A 222 17.35 -4.55 7.12
N ARG A 223 17.71 -5.30 6.07
CA ARG A 223 18.23 -6.67 6.21
C ARG A 223 19.53 -6.65 7.02
N ASP A 224 20.44 -5.74 6.71
CA ASP A 224 21.74 -5.65 7.35
C ASP A 224 21.60 -5.18 8.81
N TYR A 225 20.58 -4.37 9.12
CA TYR A 225 20.24 -3.94 10.48
C TYR A 225 19.55 -5.03 11.32
N VAL A 226 18.52 -5.67 10.77
CA VAL A 226 17.65 -6.63 11.49
C VAL A 226 18.26 -8.05 11.50
N GLY A 227 19.01 -8.42 10.46
CA GLY A 227 19.69 -9.72 10.36
C GLY A 227 18.79 -10.92 10.09
N ILE A 228 17.52 -10.71 9.72
CA ILE A 228 16.53 -11.80 9.55
C ILE A 228 16.37 -12.15 8.06
N ALA A 229 16.38 -13.46 7.76
CA ALA A 229 16.20 -14.01 6.40
C ALA A 229 14.89 -13.57 5.71
N THR A 230 13.87 -13.24 6.49
CA THR A 230 12.59 -12.67 6.05
C THR A 230 12.76 -11.40 5.21
N VAL A 231 13.73 -10.53 5.53
CA VAL A 231 13.95 -9.31 4.74
C VAL A 231 14.60 -9.64 3.38
N SER A 232 15.40 -10.71 3.29
CA SER A 232 15.92 -11.19 2.01
C SER A 232 14.79 -11.64 1.08
N ARG A 233 13.76 -12.33 1.63
CA ARG A 233 12.56 -12.70 0.86
C ARG A 233 11.78 -11.48 0.37
N ALA A 234 11.72 -10.42 1.17
CA ALA A 234 11.07 -9.17 0.77
C ALA A 234 11.74 -8.54 -0.47
N ILE A 235 13.08 -8.55 -0.53
CA ILE A 235 13.84 -8.11 -1.71
C ILE A 235 13.47 -8.99 -2.91
N GLU A 236 13.49 -10.31 -2.74
CA GLU A 236 13.20 -11.27 -3.80
C GLU A 236 11.79 -11.10 -4.38
N ILE A 237 10.76 -10.92 -3.54
CA ILE A 237 9.38 -10.67 -3.99
C ILE A 237 9.34 -9.45 -4.90
N VAL A 238 9.90 -8.33 -4.45
CA VAL A 238 9.84 -7.06 -5.18
C VAL A 238 10.61 -7.15 -6.50
N GLU A 239 11.78 -7.79 -6.52
CA GLU A 239 12.56 -7.99 -7.75
C GLU A 239 11.86 -8.93 -8.73
N LYS A 240 11.18 -9.97 -8.24
CA LYS A 240 10.37 -10.87 -9.08
C LYS A 240 9.14 -10.17 -9.64
N VAL A 241 8.47 -9.31 -8.87
CA VAL A 241 7.37 -8.47 -9.37
C VAL A 241 7.86 -7.58 -10.51
N TRP A 242 9.00 -6.89 -10.33
CA TRP A 242 9.58 -6.05 -11.39
C TRP A 242 9.96 -6.86 -12.63
N THR A 243 10.64 -8.00 -12.44
CA THR A 243 11.07 -8.87 -13.53
C THR A 243 9.88 -9.37 -14.36
N ARG A 244 8.84 -9.87 -13.68
CA ARG A 244 7.62 -10.35 -14.35
C ARG A 244 6.88 -9.21 -15.06
N CYS A 245 6.86 -8.01 -14.48
CA CYS A 245 6.27 -6.82 -15.09
C CYS A 245 7.02 -6.42 -16.35
N ASP A 246 8.35 -6.37 -16.29
CA ASP A 246 9.20 -5.95 -17.40
C ASP A 246 9.12 -6.98 -18.56
N MET A 247 8.92 -8.26 -18.25
CA MET A 247 8.60 -9.30 -19.24
C MET A 247 7.19 -9.15 -19.84
N GLN A 248 6.18 -8.86 -19.01
CA GLN A 248 4.80 -8.62 -19.47
C GLN A 248 4.64 -7.31 -20.25
N ALA A 249 5.56 -6.36 -20.15
CA ALA A 249 5.55 -5.14 -20.97
C ALA A 249 5.60 -5.42 -22.49
N LEU A 250 5.93 -6.67 -22.88
CA LEU A 250 5.96 -7.18 -24.24
C LEU A 250 4.66 -7.89 -24.68
N SER A 251 3.70 -8.15 -23.79
CA SER A 251 2.45 -8.84 -24.08
C SER A 251 1.21 -8.07 -23.60
N LEU A 252 0.11 -8.16 -24.35
CA LEU A 252 -1.19 -7.59 -24.00
C LEU A 252 -2.13 -8.72 -23.54
N PRO A 253 -2.95 -8.55 -22.48
CA PRO A 253 -3.14 -7.34 -21.65
C PRO A 253 -2.15 -7.21 -20.47
N MET A 254 -1.77 -5.97 -20.13
CA MET A 254 -0.97 -5.66 -18.94
C MET A 254 -1.87 -5.61 -17.70
N GLU A 255 -1.98 -6.73 -16.97
CA GLU A 255 -2.59 -6.76 -15.64
C GLU A 255 -1.52 -6.45 -14.58
N PHE A 256 -1.87 -5.70 -13.54
CA PHE A 256 -0.95 -5.45 -12.43
C PHE A 256 -0.56 -6.76 -11.74
N ILE A 257 0.72 -6.99 -11.58
CA ILE A 257 1.22 -8.17 -10.86
C ILE A 257 1.09 -7.90 -9.36
N GLN A 258 0.31 -8.75 -8.67
CA GLN A 258 0.18 -8.67 -7.22
C GLN A 258 1.38 -9.34 -6.55
N TRP A 259 1.95 -8.66 -5.57
CA TRP A 259 3.11 -9.17 -4.85
C TRP A 259 2.77 -10.39 -3.99
N ILE A 260 1.50 -10.50 -3.55
CA ILE A 260 0.98 -11.67 -2.83
C ILE A 260 1.00 -12.91 -3.74
N ASP A 261 0.61 -12.77 -5.00
CA ASP A 261 0.64 -13.88 -5.96
C ASP A 261 2.08 -14.33 -6.23
N VAL A 262 3.00 -13.38 -6.42
CA VAL A 262 4.44 -13.67 -6.55
C VAL A 262 4.99 -14.36 -5.29
N MET A 263 4.58 -13.92 -4.11
CA MET A 263 4.98 -14.53 -2.84
C MET A 263 4.53 -15.99 -2.75
N VAL A 264 3.28 -16.29 -3.13
CA VAL A 264 2.73 -17.65 -3.13
C VAL A 264 3.43 -18.53 -4.17
N ASP A 265 3.54 -18.04 -5.41
CA ASP A 265 4.15 -18.77 -6.54
C ASP A 265 5.61 -19.16 -6.26
N GLU A 266 6.38 -18.24 -5.68
CA GLU A 266 7.80 -18.44 -5.37
C GLU A 266 8.01 -19.09 -3.98
N LYS A 267 6.94 -19.47 -3.27
CA LYS A 267 6.97 -20.08 -1.92
C LYS A 267 7.71 -19.23 -0.88
N LEU A 268 7.52 -17.91 -0.96
CA LEU A 268 8.13 -16.90 -0.08
C LEU A 268 7.21 -16.48 1.08
N GLU A 269 6.16 -17.26 1.37
CA GLU A 269 5.09 -16.96 2.33
C GLU A 269 5.57 -16.73 3.77
N ALA A 270 6.76 -17.21 4.11
CA ALA A 270 7.36 -17.10 5.44
C ALA A 270 7.85 -15.67 5.80
N ILE A 271 7.21 -14.62 5.27
CA ILE A 271 7.48 -13.24 5.68
C ILE A 271 6.67 -12.85 6.93
N PHE A 272 5.50 -13.46 7.16
CA PHE A 272 4.68 -13.12 8.34
C PHE A 272 4.16 -14.33 9.16
N GLY A 273 4.51 -15.55 8.76
CA GLY A 273 4.04 -16.79 9.43
C GLY A 273 2.67 -17.22 8.93
#